data_AF-A0A7W7LE44-F1
#
_entry.id   AF-A0A7W7LE44-F1
#
_cell.length_a   1.000
_cell.length_b   1.000
_cell.length_c   1.000
_cell.angle_alpha   90.00
_cell.angle_beta   90.00
_cell.angle_gamma   90.00
#
_symmetry.space_group_name_H-M   'P 1'
#
loop_
_entity.id
_entity.type
_entity.pdbx_description
1 polymer ?
#
loop_
_entity_poly.entity_id
_entity_poly.type
_entity_poly.pdbx_seq_one_letter_code
_entity_poly.pdbx_strand_id
1 'polypeptide(L)'
;MEHAWELVRRLTERLDDHSTLPAEQRRILQILKISEEAGEAAEAVIGAMGQNPRKGFSHTWDDVQAEVCDVIITGMVALNRLAPDAADVFARHLARIVERDIGDRSRPVPAPSPSPFAGAAPFYRRYRSGLPAPAAALLARSVADVDAPTLLDLGSGTGQVPLALHAVFGQVDMVEPDAGMVAEAERLLPYLQGPGQTVRLHQVKAADFTPPSATWRADLVTICRAFHWVGQDTVLRQLEAWTAPQATVAVMGDKSLWTLDNGWAKALRLLIQSFLGDDRRAGPGDIFHPHDRPYVDVLAESAFSDVQEYRFEDQREWTPTQVIGYLSSTSFASRAVFGDTWHAFERQALRLLVEHCDAGTGLLTENNTFTVLLANRP
;
A
#
# COMPACT_ATOMS: atom_id res chain seq x y z
N MET A 1 2.70 38.54 -3.76
CA MET A 1 3.84 37.95 -4.53
C MET A 1 4.53 38.98 -5.42
N GLU A 2 3.81 39.87 -6.11
CA GLU A 2 4.42 40.90 -6.98
C GLU A 2 5.51 41.74 -6.28
N HIS A 3 5.26 42.22 -5.05
CA HIS A 3 6.25 42.98 -4.29
C HIS A 3 7.53 42.19 -3.97
N ALA A 4 7.42 40.89 -3.69
CA ALA A 4 8.57 40.03 -3.39
C ALA A 4 9.44 39.81 -4.64
N TRP A 5 8.81 39.59 -5.81
CA TRP A 5 9.54 39.45 -7.07
C TRP A 5 10.23 40.75 -7.49
N GLU A 6 9.64 41.90 -7.20
CA GLU A 6 10.31 43.20 -7.42
C GLU A 6 11.54 43.38 -6.52
N LEU A 7 11.47 42.96 -5.25
CA LEU A 7 12.63 42.96 -4.36
C LEU A 7 13.71 41.97 -4.82
N VAL A 8 13.32 40.77 -5.28
CA VAL A 8 14.24 39.76 -5.83
C VAL A 8 14.92 40.25 -7.11
N ARG A 9 14.19 40.97 -7.99
CA ARG A 9 14.76 41.57 -9.19
C ARG A 9 15.85 42.59 -8.82
N ARG A 10 15.55 43.50 -7.89
CA ARG A 10 16.53 44.48 -7.38
C ARG A 10 17.73 43.81 -6.70
N LEU A 11 17.51 42.71 -5.97
CA LEU A 11 18.57 41.92 -5.37
C LEU A 11 19.45 41.25 -6.44
N THR A 12 18.84 40.69 -7.48
CA THR A 12 19.56 40.06 -8.60
C THR A 12 20.43 41.07 -9.33
N GLU A 13 19.91 42.28 -9.60
CA GLU A 13 20.67 43.38 -10.22
C GLU A 13 21.88 43.76 -9.37
N ARG A 14 21.68 43.94 -8.06
CA ARG A 14 22.77 44.24 -7.13
C ARG A 14 23.83 43.14 -7.09
N LEU A 15 23.42 41.87 -7.11
CA LEU A 15 24.35 40.72 -7.13
C LEU A 15 25.13 40.64 -8.45
N ASP A 16 24.49 41.00 -9.56
CA ASP A 16 25.12 41.04 -10.88
C ASP A 16 26.15 42.18 -10.97
N ASP A 17 25.88 43.34 -10.36
CA ASP A 17 26.83 44.46 -10.28
C ASP A 17 28.13 44.10 -9.54
N HIS A 18 28.08 43.09 -8.66
CA HIS A 18 29.24 42.65 -7.88
C HIS A 18 30.05 41.53 -8.56
N SER A 19 29.63 41.05 -9.75
CA SER A 19 30.27 39.93 -10.45
C SER A 19 30.80 40.34 -11.83
N THR A 20 32.08 40.05 -12.09
CA THR A 20 32.69 40.25 -13.42
C THR A 20 32.52 39.03 -14.35
N LEU A 21 31.86 37.96 -13.90
CA LEU A 21 31.70 36.73 -14.67
C LEU A 21 30.63 36.87 -15.75
N PRO A 22 30.73 36.16 -16.89
CA PRO A 22 29.65 36.09 -17.89
C PRO A 22 28.33 35.56 -17.32
N ALA A 23 27.20 36.01 -17.89
CA ALA A 23 25.85 35.68 -17.41
C ALA A 23 25.55 34.16 -17.33
N GLU A 24 26.12 33.36 -18.24
CA GLU A 24 25.98 31.90 -18.21
C GLU A 24 26.65 31.27 -16.99
N GLN A 25 27.86 31.72 -16.63
CA GLN A 25 28.56 31.23 -15.46
C GLN A 25 27.87 31.68 -14.17
N ARG A 26 27.33 32.91 -14.12
CA ARG A 26 26.52 33.38 -12.98
C ARG A 26 25.25 32.56 -12.77
N ARG A 27 24.62 32.06 -13.84
CA ARG A 27 23.47 31.14 -13.74
C ARG A 27 23.87 29.81 -13.10
N ILE A 28 24.98 29.22 -13.55
CA ILE A 28 25.48 27.94 -13.01
C ILE A 28 25.82 28.09 -11.52
N LEU A 29 26.57 29.13 -11.15
CA LEU A 29 26.91 29.39 -9.74
C LEU A 29 25.67 29.61 -8.88
N GLN A 30 24.63 30.26 -9.41
CA GLN A 30 23.38 30.45 -8.67
C GLN A 30 22.65 29.13 -8.39
N ILE A 31 22.69 28.17 -9.33
CA ILE A 31 22.13 26.83 -9.10
C ILE A 31 22.93 26.08 -8.05
N LEU A 32 24.26 26.20 -8.06
CA LEU A 32 25.11 25.58 -7.02
C LEU A 32 24.88 26.19 -5.64
N LYS A 33 24.63 27.51 -5.56
CA LYS A 33 24.31 28.20 -4.31
C LYS A 33 23.07 27.63 -3.63
N ILE A 34 22.07 27.14 -4.38
CA ILE A 34 20.88 26.48 -3.79
C ILE A 34 21.29 25.28 -2.92
N SER A 35 22.27 24.48 -3.36
CA SER A 35 22.76 23.33 -2.59
C SER A 35 23.53 23.74 -1.34
N GLU A 36 24.19 24.90 -1.36
CA GLU A 36 24.90 25.48 -0.21
C GLU A 36 23.88 25.91 0.86
N GLU A 37 22.88 26.70 0.49
CA GLU A 37 21.80 27.15 1.41
C GLU A 37 21.01 25.95 1.97
N ALA A 38 20.76 24.93 1.15
CA ALA A 38 20.11 23.71 1.62
C ALA A 38 20.95 22.95 2.65
N GLY A 39 22.28 23.02 2.53
CA GLY A 39 23.21 22.50 3.52
C GLY A 39 23.17 23.28 4.83
N GLU A 40 23.08 24.61 4.77
CA GLU A 40 22.96 25.50 5.94
C GLU A 40 21.62 25.26 6.68
N ALA A 41 20.51 25.11 5.95
CA ALA A 41 19.22 24.72 6.52
C ALA A 41 19.29 23.34 7.20
N ALA A 42 19.98 22.37 6.60
CA ALA A 42 20.18 21.05 7.21
C ALA A 42 21.06 21.13 8.47
N GLU A 43 22.12 21.93 8.46
CA GLU A 43 22.95 22.19 9.65
C GLU A 43 22.14 22.84 10.77
N ALA A 44 21.31 23.84 10.45
CA ALA A 44 20.44 24.50 11.42
C ALA A 44 19.45 23.52 12.07
N VAL A 45 18.87 22.59 11.30
CA VAL A 45 17.99 21.53 11.84
C VAL A 45 18.76 20.58 12.76
N ILE A 46 19.93 20.11 12.34
CA ILE A 46 20.80 19.26 13.18
C ILE A 46 21.18 19.97 14.47
N GLY A 47 21.46 21.28 14.38
CA GLY A 47 21.75 22.16 15.51
C GLY A 47 20.57 22.40 16.44
N ALA A 48 19.35 22.55 15.91
CA ALA A 48 18.12 22.73 16.67
C ALA A 48 17.66 21.44 17.37
N MET A 49 17.96 20.27 16.81
CA MET A 49 17.68 18.97 17.42
C MET A 49 18.77 18.51 18.40
N GLY A 50 19.84 19.28 18.57
CA GLY A 50 20.97 18.93 19.44
C GLY A 50 21.76 17.70 18.97
N GLN A 51 21.59 17.28 17.71
CA GLN A 51 22.19 16.07 17.14
C GLN A 51 23.62 16.30 16.65
N ASN A 52 24.19 17.50 16.81
CA ASN A 52 25.59 17.76 16.52
C ASN A 52 26.47 17.33 17.72
N PRO A 53 27.25 16.23 17.62
CA PRO A 53 28.03 15.70 18.74
C PRO A 53 29.16 16.63 19.21
N ARG A 54 29.52 17.68 18.45
CA ARG A 54 30.56 18.66 18.81
C ARG A 54 30.03 19.95 19.43
N LYS A 55 28.78 20.33 19.14
CA LYS A 55 28.21 21.63 19.52
C LYS A 55 26.88 21.54 20.30
N GLY A 56 26.24 20.37 20.37
CA GLY A 56 24.94 20.21 21.03
C GLY A 56 23.86 21.06 20.37
N PHE A 57 22.98 21.67 21.19
CA PHE A 57 21.99 22.66 20.73
C PHE A 57 22.70 23.95 20.33
N SER A 58 22.84 24.17 19.02
CA SER A 58 23.58 25.31 18.46
C SER A 58 22.71 26.29 17.68
N HIS A 59 21.48 25.88 17.34
CA HIS A 59 20.52 26.67 16.58
C HIS A 59 19.13 26.57 17.24
N THR A 60 18.28 27.51 16.91
CA THR A 60 16.86 27.53 17.25
C THR A 60 16.03 27.18 16.03
N TRP A 61 14.74 26.92 16.24
CA TRP A 61 13.80 26.74 15.12
C TRP A 61 13.51 28.05 14.35
N ASP A 62 13.84 29.21 14.93
CA ASP A 62 13.79 30.49 14.22
C ASP A 62 14.98 30.61 13.26
N ASP A 63 16.15 30.11 13.65
CA ASP A 63 17.30 30.01 12.75
C ASP A 63 16.97 29.08 11.58
N VAL A 64 16.33 27.93 11.83
CA VAL A 64 15.85 27.04 10.76
C VAL A 64 14.88 27.75 9.80
N GLN A 65 13.97 28.60 10.32
CA GLN A 65 13.05 29.37 9.47
C GLN A 65 13.80 30.40 8.61
N ALA A 66 14.84 31.04 9.16
CA ALA A 66 15.69 31.95 8.42
C ALA A 66 16.41 31.23 7.27
N GLU A 67 17.05 30.09 7.55
CA GLU A 67 17.76 29.32 6.52
C GLU A 67 16.82 28.80 5.42
N VAL A 68 15.60 28.38 5.78
CA VAL A 68 14.58 28.00 4.78
C VAL A 68 14.18 29.20 3.92
N CYS A 69 14.07 30.40 4.51
CA CYS A 69 13.83 31.62 3.73
C CYS A 69 14.99 31.89 2.75
N ASP A 70 16.23 31.67 3.16
CA ASP A 70 17.40 31.89 2.31
C ASP A 70 17.47 30.91 1.13
N VAL A 71 17.08 29.64 1.34
CA VAL A 71 16.87 28.68 0.23
C VAL A 71 15.81 29.18 -0.76
N ILE A 72 14.67 29.68 -0.25
CA ILE A 72 13.57 30.20 -1.09
C ILE A 72 14.04 31.41 -1.89
N ILE A 73 14.67 32.39 -1.23
CA ILE A 73 15.18 33.62 -1.86
C ILE A 73 16.22 33.26 -2.93
N THR A 74 17.15 32.36 -2.62
CA THR A 74 18.19 31.89 -3.55
C THR A 74 17.58 31.19 -4.76
N GLY A 75 16.55 30.37 -4.57
CA GLY A 75 15.77 29.76 -5.65
C GLY A 75 15.03 30.79 -6.51
N MET A 76 14.46 31.83 -5.90
CA MET A 76 13.79 32.92 -6.62
C MET A 76 14.79 33.73 -7.46
N VAL A 77 15.98 34.04 -6.93
CA VAL A 77 17.07 34.69 -7.69
C VAL A 77 17.52 33.81 -8.86
N ALA A 78 17.64 32.50 -8.64
CA ALA A 78 17.97 31.54 -9.70
C ALA A 78 16.93 31.58 -10.82
N LEU A 79 15.64 31.52 -10.47
CA LEU A 79 14.56 31.55 -11.45
C LEU A 79 14.52 32.89 -12.20
N ASN A 80 14.75 34.02 -11.52
CA ASN A 80 14.85 35.34 -12.13
C ASN A 80 15.99 35.44 -13.15
N ARG A 81 17.11 34.75 -12.94
CA ARG A 81 18.21 34.67 -13.93
C ARG A 81 17.91 33.73 -15.09
N LEU A 82 17.00 32.76 -14.92
CA LEU A 82 16.64 31.78 -15.95
C LEU A 82 15.51 32.26 -16.86
N ALA A 83 14.58 33.05 -16.34
CA ALA A 83 13.37 33.46 -17.03
C ALA A 83 13.09 34.96 -16.81
N PRO A 84 12.96 35.78 -17.87
CA PRO A 84 12.54 37.18 -17.76
C PRO A 84 11.15 37.35 -17.12
N ASP A 85 10.28 36.34 -17.25
CA ASP A 85 8.93 36.25 -16.67
C ASP A 85 8.89 35.34 -15.43
N ALA A 86 9.96 35.29 -14.63
CA ALA A 86 10.11 34.37 -13.49
C ALA A 86 8.91 34.31 -12.54
N ALA A 87 8.26 35.46 -12.28
CA ALA A 87 7.05 35.52 -11.45
C ALA A 87 5.90 34.70 -12.06
N ASP A 88 5.68 34.79 -13.37
CA ASP A 88 4.64 34.05 -14.09
C ASP A 88 5.03 32.58 -14.28
N VAL A 89 6.31 32.28 -14.48
CA VAL A 89 6.81 30.90 -14.52
C VAL A 89 6.58 30.21 -13.17
N PHE A 90 6.93 30.87 -12.07
CA PHE A 90 6.67 30.38 -10.72
C PHE A 90 5.18 30.23 -10.48
N ALA A 91 4.36 31.25 -10.78
CA ALA A 91 2.92 31.21 -10.58
C ALA A 91 2.25 30.10 -11.38
N ARG A 92 2.62 29.87 -12.64
CA ARG A 92 2.09 28.78 -13.47
C ARG A 92 2.56 27.41 -12.99
N HIS A 93 3.81 27.28 -12.53
CA HIS A 93 4.32 26.02 -12.01
C HIS A 93 3.66 25.68 -10.66
N LEU A 94 3.56 26.66 -9.77
CA LEU A 94 2.83 26.56 -8.52
C LEU A 94 1.36 26.25 -8.79
N ALA A 95 0.69 26.95 -9.70
CA ALA A 95 -0.71 26.68 -10.06
C ALA A 95 -0.90 25.25 -10.59
N ARG A 96 0.02 24.70 -11.39
CA ARG A 96 -0.03 23.30 -11.82
C ARG A 96 0.18 22.31 -10.68
N ILE A 97 1.12 22.59 -9.77
CA ILE A 97 1.31 21.80 -8.56
C ILE A 97 0.07 21.88 -7.66
N VAL A 98 -0.51 23.07 -7.50
CA VAL A 98 -1.74 23.34 -6.76
C VAL A 98 -2.95 22.69 -7.44
N GLU A 99 -3.04 22.66 -8.76
CA GLU A 99 -4.12 21.97 -9.48
C GLU A 99 -3.97 20.44 -9.37
N ARG A 100 -2.73 19.95 -9.44
CA ARG A 100 -2.39 18.54 -9.20
C ARG A 100 -2.62 18.11 -7.74
N ASP A 101 -2.36 18.99 -6.77
CA ASP A 101 -2.22 18.63 -5.35
C ASP A 101 -3.26 19.28 -4.41
N ILE A 102 -3.95 20.36 -4.82
CA ILE A 102 -4.93 21.16 -4.03
C ILE A 102 -6.32 21.25 -4.71
N GLY A 103 -6.46 20.93 -6.01
CA GLY A 103 -7.75 20.88 -6.71
C GLY A 103 -8.76 19.86 -6.14
N ASP A 104 -8.28 18.95 -5.29
CA ASP A 104 -9.07 18.04 -4.48
C ASP A 104 -8.70 18.25 -2.99
N ARG A 105 -9.70 18.55 -2.15
CA ARG A 105 -9.69 18.53 -0.65
C ARG A 105 -9.62 19.87 0.10
N SER A 106 -10.76 20.22 0.68
CA SER A 106 -10.80 20.67 2.08
C SER A 106 -10.63 19.48 3.05
N ARG A 107 -9.40 19.10 3.43
CA ARG A 107 -8.99 18.58 4.76
C ARG A 107 -7.44 18.46 4.91
N PRO A 108 -6.89 18.48 6.16
CA PRO A 108 -5.47 18.63 6.48
C PRO A 108 -4.67 17.32 6.73
N VAL A 109 -3.33 17.45 6.69
CA VAL A 109 -2.21 16.46 6.79
C VAL A 109 -2.16 15.47 5.60
N PRO A 110 -1.00 15.28 4.90
CA PRO A 110 -0.96 14.36 3.76
C PRO A 110 -1.15 12.92 4.25
N ALA A 111 -2.33 12.37 3.98
CA ALA A 111 -2.58 10.94 4.09
C ALA A 111 -1.71 10.19 3.07
N PRO A 112 -1.30 8.94 3.37
CA PRO A 112 -0.72 8.06 2.35
C PRO A 112 -1.64 8.05 1.12
N SER A 113 -1.05 7.86 -0.07
CA SER A 113 -1.81 7.60 -1.31
C SER A 113 -3.02 6.72 -0.98
N PRO A 114 -4.26 7.12 -1.39
CA PRO A 114 -5.45 6.44 -0.93
C PRO A 114 -5.27 4.96 -1.23
N SER A 115 -5.28 4.17 -0.16
CA SER A 115 -5.15 2.73 -0.25
C SER A 115 -6.06 2.21 -1.37
N PRO A 116 -5.61 1.26 -2.20
CA PRO A 116 -6.49 0.60 -3.18
C PRO A 116 -7.78 0.04 -2.54
N PHE A 117 -7.79 -0.10 -1.21
CA PHE A 117 -8.89 -0.60 -0.39
C PHE A 117 -9.65 0.48 0.39
N ALA A 118 -9.44 1.77 0.10
CA ALA A 118 -10.15 2.86 0.77
C ALA A 118 -11.68 2.64 0.72
N GLY A 119 -12.31 2.54 1.90
CA GLY A 119 -13.75 2.28 2.05
C GLY A 119 -14.19 0.83 1.78
N ALA A 120 -13.29 -0.06 1.37
CA ALA A 120 -13.58 -1.46 1.06
C ALA A 120 -13.56 -2.37 2.30
N ALA A 121 -12.85 -2.00 3.37
CA ALA A 121 -12.60 -2.86 4.53
C ALA A 121 -13.87 -3.47 5.20
N PRO A 122 -14.96 -2.72 5.45
CA PRO A 122 -16.17 -3.32 6.03
C PRO A 122 -16.83 -4.36 5.11
N PHE A 123 -16.75 -4.15 3.79
CA PHE A 123 -17.24 -5.11 2.79
C PHE A 123 -16.31 -6.31 2.70
N TYR A 124 -15.00 -6.10 2.80
CA TYR A 124 -14.01 -7.16 2.78
C TYR A 124 -14.24 -8.17 3.90
N ARG A 125 -14.45 -7.69 5.13
CA ARG A 125 -14.79 -8.56 6.26
C ARG A 125 -16.06 -9.39 6.01
N ARG A 126 -17.09 -8.77 5.42
CA ARG A 126 -18.42 -9.38 5.30
C ARG A 126 -18.58 -10.31 4.11
N TYR A 127 -17.95 -10.00 2.98
CA TYR A 127 -18.22 -10.67 1.70
C TYR A 127 -17.01 -11.42 1.13
N ARG A 128 -15.81 -11.19 1.65
CA ARG A 128 -14.62 -11.90 1.19
C ARG A 128 -14.50 -13.22 1.96
N SER A 129 -14.46 -14.32 1.22
CA SER A 129 -14.37 -15.68 1.77
C SER A 129 -13.17 -15.84 2.70
N GLY A 130 -13.39 -16.56 3.81
CA GLY A 130 -12.32 -17.02 4.69
C GLY A 130 -11.41 -18.06 4.02
N LEU A 131 -10.47 -18.59 4.80
CA LEU A 131 -9.61 -19.66 4.35
C LEU A 131 -10.40 -20.98 4.27
N PRO A 132 -10.32 -21.77 3.19
CA PRO A 132 -10.95 -23.09 3.14
C PRO A 132 -10.44 -23.99 4.27
N ALA A 133 -11.34 -24.76 4.91
CA ALA A 133 -10.96 -25.62 6.03
C ALA A 133 -9.82 -26.62 5.70
N PRO A 134 -9.77 -27.25 4.51
CA PRO A 134 -8.64 -28.10 4.13
C PRO A 134 -7.31 -27.35 4.02
N ALA A 135 -7.33 -26.08 3.59
CA ALA A 135 -6.15 -25.23 3.54
C ALA A 135 -5.69 -24.82 4.95
N ALA A 136 -6.62 -24.45 5.82
CA ALA A 136 -6.30 -24.17 7.23
C ALA A 136 -5.67 -25.39 7.92
N ALA A 137 -6.22 -26.60 7.69
CA ALA A 137 -5.68 -27.84 8.23
C ALA A 137 -4.29 -28.17 7.66
N LEU A 138 -4.03 -27.83 6.38
CA LEU A 138 -2.69 -27.97 5.79
C LEU A 138 -1.67 -27.07 6.49
N LEU A 139 -2.01 -25.80 6.72
CA LEU A 139 -1.14 -24.87 7.44
C LEU A 139 -0.89 -25.30 8.88
N ALA A 140 -1.92 -25.75 9.59
CA ALA A 140 -1.78 -26.25 10.95
C ALA A 140 -0.82 -27.46 11.04
N ARG A 141 -0.84 -28.35 10.04
CA ARG A 141 0.09 -29.49 9.98
C ARG A 141 1.54 -29.08 9.79
N SER A 142 1.82 -27.95 9.12
CA SER A 142 3.20 -27.49 8.90
C SER A 142 3.94 -27.12 10.18
N VAL A 143 3.22 -26.87 11.27
CA VAL A 143 3.76 -26.49 12.59
C VAL A 143 3.39 -27.48 13.69
N ALA A 144 2.93 -28.69 13.34
CA ALA A 144 2.40 -29.65 14.32
C ALA A 144 3.43 -30.13 15.35
N ASP A 145 4.71 -30.10 15.01
CA ASP A 145 5.82 -30.51 15.88
C ASP A 145 6.44 -29.34 16.66
N VAL A 146 5.87 -28.13 16.56
CA VAL A 146 6.32 -26.94 17.27
C VAL A 146 5.38 -26.65 18.44
N ASP A 147 5.93 -26.55 19.64
CA ASP A 147 5.16 -26.14 20.81
C ASP A 147 4.90 -24.62 20.78
N ALA A 148 3.64 -24.23 20.95
CA ALA A 148 3.18 -22.84 20.92
C ALA A 148 3.75 -22.00 19.76
N PRO A 149 3.52 -22.39 18.48
CA PRO A 149 4.17 -21.77 17.34
C PRO A 149 3.82 -20.28 17.18
N THR A 150 4.68 -19.56 16.45
CA THR A 150 4.50 -18.15 16.08
C THR A 150 4.08 -17.99 14.62
N LEU A 151 2.95 -17.31 14.40
CA LEU A 151 2.45 -16.91 13.09
C LEU A 151 2.83 -15.46 12.77
N LEU A 152 3.41 -15.22 11.60
CA LEU A 152 3.54 -13.90 10.99
C LEU A 152 2.63 -13.81 9.77
N ASP A 153 1.56 -13.02 9.83
CA ASP A 153 0.62 -12.83 8.72
C ASP A 153 0.85 -11.48 8.03
N LEU A 154 1.47 -11.51 6.84
CA LEU A 154 1.83 -10.33 6.06
C LEU A 154 0.73 -9.96 5.06
N GLY A 155 0.23 -8.73 5.16
CA GLY A 155 -0.96 -8.30 4.42
C GLY A 155 -2.21 -8.93 5.01
N SER A 156 -2.35 -8.86 6.33
CA SER A 156 -3.39 -9.57 7.09
C SER A 156 -4.81 -9.12 6.73
N GLY A 157 -4.95 -7.92 6.14
CA GLY A 157 -6.24 -7.34 5.81
C GLY A 157 -7.13 -7.25 7.05
N THR A 158 -8.34 -7.80 6.95
CA THR A 158 -9.27 -7.84 8.08
C THR A 158 -9.07 -9.05 9.01
N GLY A 159 -8.00 -9.84 8.85
CA GLY A 159 -7.61 -10.92 9.76
C GLY A 159 -8.20 -12.30 9.52
N GLN A 160 -8.63 -12.62 8.29
CA GLN A 160 -9.25 -13.92 7.96
C GLN A 160 -8.34 -15.12 8.23
N VAL A 161 -7.03 -15.01 8.00
CA VAL A 161 -6.07 -16.11 8.18
C VAL A 161 -5.82 -16.36 9.67
N PRO A 162 -5.46 -15.35 10.49
CA PRO A 162 -5.40 -15.46 11.94
C PRO A 162 -6.67 -16.05 12.54
N LEU A 163 -7.86 -15.63 12.07
CA LEU A 163 -9.12 -16.18 12.57
C LEU A 163 -9.29 -17.68 12.27
N ALA A 164 -8.91 -18.13 11.07
CA ALA A 164 -8.98 -19.53 10.69
C ALA A 164 -7.97 -20.40 11.45
N LEU A 165 -6.86 -19.82 11.92
CA LEU A 165 -5.75 -20.51 12.57
C LEU A 165 -5.62 -20.22 14.07
N HIS A 166 -6.53 -19.43 14.66
CA HIS A 166 -6.36 -18.85 15.99
C HIS A 166 -6.05 -19.88 17.08
N ALA A 167 -6.60 -21.09 17.02
CA ALA A 167 -6.38 -22.12 18.03
C ALA A 167 -5.01 -22.84 17.95
N VAL A 168 -4.23 -22.60 16.90
CA VAL A 168 -2.97 -23.32 16.63
C VAL A 168 -1.76 -22.59 17.23
N PHE A 169 -1.79 -21.26 17.25
CA PHE A 169 -0.61 -20.44 17.53
C PHE A 169 -0.60 -19.88 18.95
N GLY A 170 0.56 -19.93 19.61
CA GLY A 170 0.77 -19.24 20.88
C GLY A 170 1.00 -17.74 20.68
N GLN A 171 1.53 -17.37 19.52
CA GLN A 171 1.78 -15.99 19.15
C GLN A 171 1.35 -15.71 17.70
N VAL A 172 0.70 -14.56 17.48
CA VAL A 172 0.27 -14.10 16.16
C VAL A 172 0.66 -12.63 15.98
N ASP A 173 1.47 -12.34 14.98
CA ASP A 173 1.83 -10.99 14.56
C ASP A 173 1.17 -10.71 13.20
N MET A 174 0.19 -9.82 13.20
CA MET A 174 -0.58 -9.40 12.02
C MET A 174 0.01 -8.10 11.47
N VAL A 175 0.42 -8.08 10.20
CA VAL A 175 1.01 -6.89 9.54
C VAL A 175 0.10 -6.39 8.43
N GLU A 176 -0.37 -5.15 8.53
CA GLU A 176 -1.30 -4.56 7.57
C GLU A 176 -1.11 -3.03 7.47
N PRO A 177 -0.75 -2.47 6.31
CA PRO A 177 -0.55 -1.02 6.18
C PRO A 177 -1.85 -0.21 6.15
N ASP A 178 -2.97 -0.78 5.70
CA ASP A 178 -4.23 -0.04 5.56
C ASP A 178 -4.95 0.15 6.91
N ALA A 179 -5.15 1.42 7.30
CA ALA A 179 -5.79 1.77 8.57
C ALA A 179 -7.23 1.24 8.70
N GLY A 180 -7.97 1.16 7.59
CA GLY A 180 -9.35 0.66 7.59
C GLY A 180 -9.41 -0.85 7.80
N MET A 181 -8.50 -1.59 7.18
CA MET A 181 -8.32 -3.03 7.36
C MET A 181 -7.87 -3.35 8.79
N VAL A 182 -6.88 -2.60 9.32
CA VAL A 182 -6.44 -2.68 10.71
C VAL A 182 -7.62 -2.47 11.67
N ALA A 183 -8.44 -1.45 11.47
CA ALA A 183 -9.60 -1.20 12.33
C ALA A 183 -10.64 -2.35 12.31
N GLU A 184 -10.78 -3.09 11.20
CA GLU A 184 -11.61 -4.29 11.16
C GLU A 184 -10.93 -5.50 11.82
N ALA A 185 -9.61 -5.65 11.65
CA ALA A 185 -8.82 -6.69 12.30
C ALA A 185 -8.78 -6.54 13.83
N GLU A 186 -8.72 -5.31 14.35
CA GLU A 186 -8.79 -5.02 15.79
C GLU A 186 -10.07 -5.58 16.42
N ARG A 187 -11.19 -5.55 15.69
CA ARG A 187 -12.46 -6.11 16.15
C ARG A 187 -12.44 -7.65 16.24
N LEU A 188 -11.43 -8.32 15.69
CA LEU A 188 -11.23 -9.75 15.84
C LEU A 188 -10.40 -10.13 17.07
N LEU A 189 -9.64 -9.20 17.66
CA LEU A 189 -8.74 -9.50 18.79
C LEU A 189 -9.42 -10.27 19.94
N PRO A 190 -10.67 -9.96 20.37
CA PRO A 190 -11.33 -10.73 21.41
C PRO A 190 -11.59 -12.21 21.08
N TYR A 191 -11.61 -12.56 19.78
CA TYR A 191 -11.81 -13.93 19.30
C TYR A 191 -10.48 -14.64 19.02
N LEU A 192 -9.39 -13.88 18.86
CA LEU A 192 -8.05 -14.42 18.61
C LEU A 192 -7.24 -14.62 19.90
N GLN A 193 -7.56 -13.87 20.95
CA GLN A 193 -6.83 -13.88 22.21
C GLN A 193 -7.45 -14.88 23.21
N GLY A 194 -7.04 -16.14 23.12
CA GLY A 194 -7.30 -17.16 24.14
C GLY A 194 -6.29 -17.13 25.30
N PRO A 195 -6.52 -17.90 26.38
CA PRO A 195 -5.58 -18.02 27.49
C PRO A 195 -4.20 -18.48 27.00
N GLY A 196 -3.16 -17.70 27.33
CA GLY A 196 -1.78 -18.00 26.92
C GLY A 196 -1.41 -17.57 25.50
N GLN A 197 -2.34 -16.98 24.74
CA GLN A 197 -2.08 -16.50 23.39
C GLN A 197 -1.75 -15.01 23.36
N THR A 198 -0.77 -14.63 22.54
CA THR A 198 -0.40 -13.23 22.30
C THR A 198 -0.70 -12.85 20.87
N VAL A 199 -1.50 -11.81 20.66
CA VAL A 199 -1.80 -11.28 19.32
C VAL A 199 -1.35 -9.82 19.26
N ARG A 200 -0.56 -9.47 18.23
CA ARG A 200 -0.10 -8.10 17.97
C ARG A 200 -0.49 -7.68 16.56
N LEU A 201 -0.91 -6.42 16.43
CA LEU A 201 -1.25 -5.81 15.16
C LEU A 201 -0.25 -4.70 14.85
N HIS A 202 0.34 -4.75 13.67
CA HIS A 202 1.39 -3.86 13.21
C HIS A 202 0.90 -3.09 11.99
N GLN A 203 0.56 -1.80 12.18
CA GLN A 203 0.12 -0.94 11.08
C GLN A 203 1.32 -0.40 10.28
N VAL A 204 1.96 -1.28 9.53
CA VAL A 204 3.15 -0.99 8.70
C VAL A 204 3.09 -1.79 7.40
N LYS A 205 3.89 -1.39 6.40
CA LYS A 205 4.08 -2.24 5.22
C LYS A 205 4.86 -3.49 5.61
N ALA A 206 4.64 -4.59 4.90
CA ALA A 206 5.36 -5.85 5.12
C ALA A 206 6.89 -5.68 5.09
N ALA A 207 7.42 -4.85 4.19
CA ALA A 207 8.85 -4.57 4.07
C ALA A 207 9.42 -3.70 5.20
N ASP A 208 8.56 -2.99 5.93
CA ASP A 208 8.92 -2.09 7.04
C ASP A 208 8.69 -2.75 8.40
N PHE A 209 8.19 -3.99 8.44
CA PHE A 209 8.01 -4.75 9.67
C PHE A 209 9.34 -4.97 10.38
N THR A 210 9.32 -4.89 11.71
CA THR A 210 10.47 -5.23 12.55
C THR A 210 10.03 -6.21 13.63
N PRO A 211 10.74 -7.34 13.80
CA PRO A 211 10.46 -8.29 14.86
C PRO A 211 10.40 -7.64 16.26
N PRO A 212 9.52 -8.11 17.16
CA PRO A 212 9.42 -7.59 18.52
C PRO A 212 10.72 -7.70 19.35
N SER A 213 11.61 -8.63 19.02
CA SER A 213 12.91 -8.80 19.66
C SER A 213 13.92 -9.46 18.73
N ALA A 214 15.21 -9.38 19.08
CA ALA A 214 16.29 -10.03 18.32
C ALA A 214 16.20 -11.57 18.30
N THR A 215 15.55 -12.17 19.30
CA THR A 215 15.36 -13.63 19.42
C THR A 215 14.04 -14.11 18.84
N TRP A 216 13.15 -13.20 18.46
CA TRP A 216 11.85 -13.55 17.88
C TRP A 216 12.03 -14.26 16.54
N ARG A 217 11.31 -15.35 16.33
CA ARG A 217 11.27 -16.08 15.06
C ARG A 217 9.85 -16.54 14.78
N ALA A 218 9.43 -16.47 13.52
CA ALA A 218 8.18 -17.07 13.05
C ALA A 218 8.39 -18.53 12.62
N ASP A 219 7.42 -19.39 12.93
CA ASP A 219 7.38 -20.80 12.51
C ASP A 219 6.51 -20.98 11.26
N LEU A 220 5.50 -20.12 11.10
CA LEU A 220 4.73 -20.01 9.87
C LEU A 220 4.62 -18.53 9.46
N VAL A 221 4.89 -18.26 8.19
CA VAL A 221 4.60 -16.97 7.56
C VAL A 221 3.47 -17.16 6.56
N THR A 222 2.43 -16.34 6.62
CA THR A 222 1.33 -16.37 5.64
C THR A 222 1.27 -15.09 4.85
N ILE A 223 1.05 -15.22 3.54
CA ILE A 223 0.83 -14.10 2.61
C ILE A 223 -0.38 -14.45 1.73
N CYS A 224 -1.58 -14.11 2.21
CA CYS A 224 -2.84 -14.51 1.58
C CYS A 224 -3.43 -13.38 0.74
N ARG A 225 -3.53 -13.59 -0.58
CA ARG A 225 -4.05 -12.61 -1.57
C ARG A 225 -3.27 -11.28 -1.57
N ALA A 226 -2.08 -11.26 -0.97
CA ALA A 226 -1.28 -10.06 -0.75
C ALA A 226 0.09 -10.10 -1.46
N PHE A 227 0.54 -11.24 -1.99
CA PHE A 227 1.93 -11.41 -2.43
C PHE A 227 2.34 -10.53 -3.64
N HIS A 228 1.40 -10.04 -4.44
CA HIS A 228 1.68 -9.03 -5.48
C HIS A 228 1.75 -7.59 -4.95
N TRP A 229 1.30 -7.35 -3.72
CA TRP A 229 1.35 -6.03 -3.05
C TRP A 229 2.56 -5.89 -2.12
N VAL A 230 3.13 -7.01 -1.67
CA VAL A 230 4.34 -7.00 -0.84
C VAL A 230 5.58 -6.88 -1.73
N GLY A 231 6.59 -6.13 -1.31
CA GLY A 231 7.87 -6.06 -2.02
C GLY A 231 8.60 -7.40 -1.96
N GLN A 232 8.25 -8.33 -2.85
CA GLN A 232 8.55 -9.76 -2.78
C GLN A 232 10.01 -10.07 -2.43
N ASP A 233 10.97 -9.59 -3.23
CA ASP A 233 12.40 -9.84 -3.03
C ASP A 233 12.92 -9.29 -1.69
N THR A 234 12.43 -8.12 -1.28
CA THR A 234 12.83 -7.50 -0.01
C THR A 234 12.28 -8.31 1.17
N VAL A 235 10.99 -8.65 1.11
CA VAL A 235 10.33 -9.42 2.17
C VAL A 235 10.93 -10.82 2.27
N LEU A 236 11.11 -11.55 1.17
CA LEU A 236 11.67 -12.90 1.20
C LEU A 236 13.10 -12.93 1.77
N ARG A 237 13.94 -11.91 1.46
CA ARG A 237 15.27 -11.76 2.09
C ARG A 237 15.20 -11.46 3.58
N GLN A 238 14.26 -10.61 4.00
CA GLN A 238 14.07 -10.32 5.43
C GLN A 238 13.59 -11.55 6.20
N LEU A 239 12.68 -12.34 5.61
CA LEU A 239 12.16 -13.56 6.20
C LEU A 239 13.27 -14.58 6.51
N GLU A 240 14.39 -14.60 5.79
CA GLU A 240 15.52 -15.47 6.10
C GLU A 240 16.04 -15.29 7.53
N ALA A 241 16.08 -14.04 8.03
CA ALA A 241 16.54 -13.72 9.37
C ALA A 241 15.45 -13.80 10.44
N TRP A 242 14.18 -13.72 10.02
CA TRP A 242 13.02 -13.57 10.89
C TRP A 242 12.28 -14.88 11.15
N THR A 243 12.61 -15.96 10.46
CA THR A 243 11.95 -17.25 10.62
C THR A 243 12.86 -18.31 11.25
N ALA A 244 12.25 -19.26 11.96
CA ALA A 244 12.96 -20.42 12.49
C ALA A 244 13.53 -21.27 11.34
N PRO A 245 14.57 -22.10 11.56
CA PRO A 245 15.18 -22.90 10.49
C PRO A 245 14.17 -23.78 9.73
N GLN A 246 13.20 -24.36 10.45
CA GLN A 246 12.15 -25.24 9.90
C GLN A 246 10.87 -24.50 9.49
N ALA A 247 10.88 -23.17 9.50
CA ALA A 247 9.68 -22.40 9.23
C ALA A 247 9.23 -22.52 7.78
N THR A 248 7.91 -22.50 7.60
CA THR A 248 7.27 -22.51 6.29
C THR A 248 6.80 -21.11 5.91
N VAL A 249 6.98 -20.73 4.65
CA VAL A 249 6.35 -19.56 4.04
C VAL A 249 5.20 -20.02 3.15
N ALA A 250 3.99 -19.59 3.46
CA ALA A 250 2.78 -19.93 2.75
C ALA A 250 2.27 -18.74 1.91
N VAL A 251 2.44 -18.81 0.59
CA VAL A 251 1.83 -17.86 -0.35
C VAL A 251 0.54 -18.47 -0.87
N MET A 252 -0.59 -17.79 -0.67
CA MET A 252 -1.89 -18.38 -0.98
C MET A 252 -2.91 -17.38 -1.50
N GLY A 253 -3.92 -17.89 -2.20
CA GLY A 253 -4.98 -17.07 -2.72
C GLY A 253 -5.90 -17.84 -3.65
N ASP A 254 -6.98 -17.17 -4.05
CA ASP A 254 -7.93 -17.66 -5.02
C ASP A 254 -8.04 -16.73 -6.22
N LYS A 255 -8.67 -17.24 -7.27
CA LYS A 255 -8.99 -16.45 -8.44
C LYS A 255 -9.97 -15.32 -8.06
N SER A 256 -9.85 -14.22 -8.77
CA SER A 256 -10.80 -13.12 -8.67
C SER A 256 -11.99 -13.39 -9.58
N LEU A 257 -13.18 -12.87 -9.24
CA LEU A 257 -14.33 -12.81 -10.15
C LEU A 257 -13.95 -12.24 -11.54
N TRP A 258 -12.96 -11.35 -11.59
CA TRP A 258 -12.43 -10.77 -12.83
C TRP A 258 -11.91 -11.83 -13.83
N THR A 259 -11.41 -12.94 -13.31
CA THR A 259 -10.78 -14.03 -14.07
C THR A 259 -11.67 -15.26 -14.25
N LEU A 260 -12.89 -15.23 -13.70
CA LEU A 260 -13.82 -16.34 -13.87
C LEU A 260 -14.39 -16.38 -15.29
N ASP A 261 -14.52 -17.60 -15.82
CA ASP A 261 -14.90 -17.83 -17.21
C ASP A 261 -16.35 -18.34 -17.38
N ASN A 262 -17.22 -18.10 -16.39
CA ASN A 262 -18.64 -18.48 -16.46
C ASN A 262 -19.51 -17.34 -17.04
N GLY A 263 -20.75 -17.66 -17.43
CA GLY A 263 -21.63 -16.74 -18.16
C GLY A 263 -21.93 -15.44 -17.40
N TRP A 264 -22.24 -15.54 -16.11
CA TRP A 264 -22.59 -14.37 -15.30
C TRP A 264 -21.38 -13.50 -14.96
N ALA A 265 -20.22 -14.09 -14.68
CA ALA A 265 -19.00 -13.33 -14.39
C ALA A 265 -18.49 -12.60 -15.63
N LYS A 266 -18.58 -13.22 -16.82
CA LYS A 266 -18.30 -12.56 -18.10
C LYS A 266 -19.21 -11.36 -18.34
N ALA A 267 -20.51 -11.54 -18.18
CA ALA A 267 -21.50 -10.48 -18.36
C ALA A 267 -21.28 -9.34 -17.34
N LEU A 268 -21.03 -9.68 -16.08
CA LEU A 268 -20.71 -8.70 -15.03
C LEU A 268 -19.41 -7.95 -15.32
N ARG A 269 -18.36 -8.62 -15.81
CA ARG A 269 -17.09 -7.98 -16.18
C ARG A 269 -17.28 -6.98 -17.32
N LEU A 270 -18.02 -7.35 -18.36
CA LEU A 270 -18.35 -6.44 -19.47
C LEU A 270 -19.12 -5.22 -18.98
N LEU A 271 -20.06 -5.42 -18.04
CA LEU A 271 -20.78 -4.31 -17.41
C LEU A 271 -19.83 -3.43 -16.58
N ILE A 272 -18.90 -3.99 -15.82
CA ILE A 272 -17.89 -3.18 -15.10
C ILE A 272 -17.07 -2.35 -16.10
N GLN A 273 -16.65 -2.96 -17.20
CA GLN A 273 -15.84 -2.30 -18.24
C GLN A 273 -16.60 -1.17 -18.94
N SER A 274 -17.92 -1.29 -19.13
CA SER A 274 -18.72 -0.21 -19.74
C SER A 274 -18.80 1.05 -18.87
N PHE A 275 -18.53 0.94 -17.57
CA PHE A 275 -18.50 2.08 -16.64
C PHE A 275 -17.07 2.57 -16.37
N LEU A 276 -16.10 1.66 -16.28
CA LEU A 276 -14.76 1.96 -15.78
C LEU A 276 -13.65 1.87 -16.84
N GLY A 277 -13.97 1.51 -18.09
CA GLY A 277 -13.02 1.23 -19.15
C GLY A 277 -12.55 -0.23 -19.17
N ASP A 278 -11.81 -0.60 -20.22
CA ASP A 278 -11.43 -1.99 -20.49
C ASP A 278 -10.43 -2.57 -19.47
N ASP A 279 -9.57 -1.71 -18.92
CA ASP A 279 -8.52 -2.10 -17.98
C ASP A 279 -9.06 -2.42 -16.59
N ARG A 280 -8.47 -3.44 -15.97
CA ARG A 280 -8.73 -3.77 -14.56
C ARG A 280 -8.18 -2.65 -13.67
N ARG A 281 -9.00 -2.06 -12.82
CA ARG A 281 -8.59 -1.00 -11.88
C ARG A 281 -7.84 -1.55 -10.64
N ALA A 282 -7.04 -0.71 -10.01
CA ALA A 282 -6.31 -0.97 -8.76
C ALA A 282 -6.52 0.17 -7.75
N GLY A 283 -7.78 0.56 -7.52
CA GLY A 283 -8.19 1.72 -6.75
C GLY A 283 -8.65 2.88 -7.63
N PRO A 284 -9.07 4.02 -7.04
CA PRO A 284 -9.73 5.13 -7.75
C PRO A 284 -8.88 5.93 -8.75
N GLY A 285 -7.64 5.51 -9.04
CA GLY A 285 -6.74 6.26 -9.91
C GLY A 285 -5.60 5.44 -10.51
N ASP A 286 -5.67 4.10 -10.41
CA ASP A 286 -4.59 3.23 -10.90
C ASP A 286 -5.16 2.03 -11.67
N ILE A 287 -4.32 1.44 -12.50
CA ILE A 287 -4.62 0.22 -13.25
C ILE A 287 -3.84 -0.96 -12.64
N PHE A 288 -4.46 -2.12 -12.63
CA PHE A 288 -3.82 -3.33 -12.16
C PHE A 288 -2.77 -3.75 -13.18
N HIS A 289 -1.51 -3.62 -12.79
CA HIS A 289 -0.39 -4.18 -13.54
C HIS A 289 -0.24 -5.66 -13.19
N PRO A 290 -0.46 -6.57 -14.15
CA PRO A 290 -0.28 -7.99 -13.90
C PRO A 290 1.14 -8.27 -13.41
N HIS A 291 1.26 -9.15 -12.44
CA HIS A 291 2.55 -9.72 -12.12
C HIS A 291 2.83 -10.82 -13.13
N ASP A 292 3.84 -10.62 -13.98
CA ASP A 292 4.10 -11.48 -15.14
C ASP A 292 4.85 -12.78 -14.79
N ARG A 293 5.12 -13.02 -13.50
CA ARG A 293 5.86 -14.19 -13.03
C ARG A 293 5.01 -15.09 -12.13
N PRO A 294 5.04 -16.41 -12.33
CA PRO A 294 4.50 -17.37 -11.37
C PRO A 294 5.16 -17.21 -10.00
N TYR A 295 4.36 -17.21 -8.93
CA TYR A 295 4.90 -17.08 -7.56
C TYR A 295 5.82 -18.23 -7.15
N VAL A 296 5.65 -19.42 -7.75
CA VAL A 296 6.56 -20.56 -7.55
C VAL A 296 7.99 -20.23 -7.99
N ASP A 297 8.17 -19.48 -9.09
CA ASP A 297 9.49 -19.11 -9.59
C ASP A 297 10.15 -18.08 -8.67
N VAL A 298 9.36 -17.11 -8.17
CA VAL A 298 9.84 -16.10 -7.20
C VAL A 298 10.29 -16.75 -5.90
N LEU A 299 9.55 -17.77 -5.42
CA LEU A 299 9.92 -18.52 -4.22
C LEU A 299 11.15 -19.41 -4.46
N ALA A 300 11.24 -20.08 -5.60
CA ALA A 300 12.38 -20.92 -6.00
C ALA A 300 13.70 -20.14 -6.08
N GLU A 301 13.66 -18.84 -6.34
CA GLU A 301 14.82 -17.93 -6.36
C GLU A 301 15.20 -17.39 -4.97
N SER A 302 14.44 -17.71 -3.94
CA SER A 302 14.65 -17.26 -2.56
C SER A 302 15.28 -18.34 -1.68
N ALA A 303 15.54 -18.01 -0.41
CA ALA A 303 15.96 -18.99 0.59
C ALA A 303 14.90 -20.09 0.85
N PHE A 304 13.64 -19.85 0.44
CA PHE A 304 12.51 -20.78 0.59
C PHE A 304 12.24 -21.52 -0.73
N SER A 305 13.26 -22.19 -1.26
CA SER A 305 13.25 -22.75 -2.61
C SER A 305 12.58 -24.12 -2.76
N ASP A 306 12.34 -24.85 -1.66
CA ASP A 306 11.56 -26.11 -1.70
C ASP A 306 10.07 -25.79 -1.67
N VAL A 307 9.45 -25.71 -2.85
CA VAL A 307 8.07 -25.26 -3.04
C VAL A 307 7.13 -26.41 -3.39
N GLN A 308 6.05 -26.54 -2.63
CA GLN A 308 4.97 -27.50 -2.86
C GLN A 308 3.66 -26.76 -3.12
N GLU A 309 2.98 -27.09 -4.23
CA GLU A 309 1.70 -26.49 -4.60
C GLU A 309 0.53 -27.41 -4.24
N TYR A 310 -0.47 -26.84 -3.56
CA TYR A 310 -1.73 -27.49 -3.22
C TYR A 310 -2.89 -26.69 -3.80
N ARG A 311 -3.88 -27.40 -4.34
CA ARG A 311 -5.10 -26.81 -4.90
C ARG A 311 -6.33 -27.38 -4.21
N PHE A 312 -7.20 -26.48 -3.76
CA PHE A 312 -8.46 -26.83 -3.14
C PHE A 312 -9.59 -26.27 -4.01
N GLU A 313 -10.29 -27.17 -4.69
CA GLU A 313 -11.49 -26.80 -5.44
C GLU A 313 -12.62 -26.48 -4.46
N ASP A 314 -13.30 -25.37 -4.73
CA ASP A 314 -14.36 -24.81 -3.90
C ASP A 314 -15.50 -24.34 -4.81
N GLN A 315 -16.72 -24.73 -4.48
CA GLN A 315 -17.90 -24.24 -5.18
C GLN A 315 -18.65 -23.31 -4.23
N ARG A 316 -18.79 -22.06 -4.65
CA ARG A 316 -19.46 -21.02 -3.86
C ARG A 316 -20.79 -20.66 -4.48
N GLU A 317 -21.78 -20.50 -3.62
CA GLU A 317 -23.09 -20.01 -4.00
C GLU A 317 -23.24 -18.57 -3.54
N TRP A 318 -23.75 -17.73 -4.44
CA TRP A 318 -23.90 -16.30 -4.22
C TRP A 318 -25.33 -15.85 -4.52
N THR A 319 -25.89 -15.04 -3.64
CA THR A 319 -27.01 -14.18 -4.02
C THR A 319 -26.47 -13.00 -4.84
N PRO A 320 -27.30 -12.39 -5.72
CA PRO A 320 -26.92 -11.17 -6.43
C PRO A 320 -26.41 -10.05 -5.51
N THR A 321 -27.02 -9.89 -4.34
CA THR A 321 -26.59 -8.87 -3.35
C THR A 321 -25.25 -9.21 -2.70
N GLN A 322 -24.92 -10.48 -2.50
CA GLN A 322 -23.61 -10.89 -2.02
C GLN A 322 -22.53 -10.63 -3.07
N VAL A 323 -22.81 -10.83 -4.37
CA VAL A 323 -21.86 -10.47 -5.44
C VAL A 323 -21.57 -8.97 -5.43
N ILE A 324 -22.58 -8.10 -5.31
CA ILE A 324 -22.37 -6.64 -5.19
C ILE A 324 -21.56 -6.29 -3.94
N GLY A 325 -21.85 -6.97 -2.82
CA GLY A 325 -21.07 -6.83 -1.60
C GLY A 325 -19.61 -7.23 -1.78
N TYR A 326 -19.34 -8.33 -2.49
CA TYR A 326 -18.00 -8.76 -2.84
C TYR A 326 -17.30 -7.74 -3.73
N LEU A 327 -17.95 -7.21 -4.78
CA LEU A 327 -17.36 -6.17 -5.63
C LEU A 327 -16.97 -4.93 -4.82
N SER A 328 -17.81 -4.54 -3.85
CA SER A 328 -17.51 -3.44 -2.93
C SER A 328 -16.24 -3.64 -2.11
N SER A 329 -15.76 -4.89 -1.97
CA SER A 329 -14.53 -5.24 -1.26
C SER A 329 -13.27 -5.26 -2.15
N THR A 330 -13.40 -5.23 -3.48
CA THR A 330 -12.26 -5.40 -4.37
C THR A 330 -11.62 -4.06 -4.73
N SER A 331 -10.32 -4.06 -4.99
CA SER A 331 -9.62 -2.87 -5.48
C SER A 331 -10.04 -2.47 -6.91
N PHE A 332 -10.69 -3.34 -7.67
CA PHE A 332 -11.03 -3.08 -9.09
C PHE A 332 -12.47 -2.64 -9.33
N ALA A 333 -13.37 -2.84 -8.37
CA ALA A 333 -14.81 -2.58 -8.53
C ALA A 333 -15.47 -2.07 -7.23
N SER A 334 -14.70 -1.49 -6.31
CA SER A 334 -15.26 -0.91 -5.09
C SER A 334 -16.11 0.32 -5.40
N ARG A 335 -16.95 0.70 -4.43
CA ARG A 335 -17.77 1.91 -4.50
C ARG A 335 -16.93 3.16 -4.77
N ALA A 336 -15.73 3.23 -4.19
CA ALA A 336 -14.80 4.34 -4.40
C ALA A 336 -14.30 4.42 -5.84
N VAL A 337 -14.11 3.29 -6.52
CA VAL A 337 -13.69 3.24 -7.93
C VAL A 337 -14.80 3.74 -8.86
N PHE A 338 -16.06 3.41 -8.57
CA PHE A 338 -17.20 3.87 -9.37
C PHE A 338 -17.61 5.32 -9.10
N GLY A 339 -17.30 5.85 -7.92
CA GLY A 339 -17.71 7.20 -7.51
C GLY A 339 -19.22 7.40 -7.70
N ASP A 340 -19.61 8.51 -8.34
CA ASP A 340 -21.01 8.88 -8.56
C ASP A 340 -21.79 7.89 -9.43
N THR A 341 -21.09 7.06 -10.22
CA THR A 341 -21.73 6.07 -11.09
C THR A 341 -22.14 4.79 -10.36
N TRP A 342 -21.74 4.62 -9.09
CA TRP A 342 -21.99 3.40 -8.31
C TRP A 342 -23.46 2.97 -8.31
N HIS A 343 -24.38 3.89 -8.01
CA HIS A 343 -25.80 3.53 -7.92
C HIS A 343 -26.41 3.14 -9.27
N ALA A 344 -25.89 3.70 -10.37
CA ALA A 344 -26.32 3.30 -11.71
C ALA A 344 -25.79 1.90 -12.04
N PHE A 345 -24.51 1.64 -11.77
CA PHE A 345 -23.89 0.33 -11.91
C PHE A 345 -24.61 -0.73 -11.05
N GLU A 346 -24.80 -0.48 -9.76
CA GLU A 346 -25.42 -1.41 -8.80
C GLU A 346 -26.80 -1.88 -9.27
N ARG A 347 -27.65 -0.97 -9.76
CA ARG A 347 -28.97 -1.33 -10.29
C ARG A 347 -28.89 -2.21 -11.53
N GLN A 348 -27.97 -1.91 -12.45
CA GLN A 348 -27.80 -2.71 -13.68
C GLN A 348 -27.20 -4.08 -13.35
N ALA A 349 -26.20 -4.12 -12.48
CA ALA A 349 -25.54 -5.35 -12.05
C ALA A 349 -26.52 -6.26 -11.31
N LEU A 350 -27.36 -5.75 -10.41
CA LEU A 350 -28.37 -6.56 -9.73
C LEU A 350 -29.37 -7.21 -10.70
N ARG A 351 -29.85 -6.47 -11.71
CA ARG A 351 -30.75 -7.02 -12.74
C ARG A 351 -30.07 -8.12 -13.54
N LEU A 352 -28.86 -7.84 -14.04
CA LEU A 352 -28.04 -8.80 -14.77
C LEU A 352 -27.81 -10.07 -13.95
N LEU A 353 -27.45 -9.94 -12.67
CA LEU A 353 -27.18 -11.09 -11.81
C LEU A 353 -28.43 -11.92 -11.53
N VAL A 354 -29.59 -11.30 -11.35
CA VAL A 354 -30.87 -12.02 -11.17
C VAL A 354 -31.24 -12.82 -12.43
N GLU A 355 -31.00 -12.28 -13.62
CA GLU A 355 -31.25 -12.98 -14.89
C GLU A 355 -30.38 -14.23 -15.07
N HIS A 356 -29.24 -14.28 -14.36
CA HIS A 356 -28.29 -15.40 -14.41
C HIS A 356 -28.42 -16.39 -13.24
N CYS A 357 -29.28 -16.12 -12.26
CA CYS A 357 -29.53 -17.05 -11.16
C CYS A 357 -30.12 -18.37 -11.66
N ASP A 358 -29.75 -19.48 -11.00
CA ASP A 358 -30.42 -20.76 -11.22
C ASP A 358 -31.91 -20.64 -10.87
N ALA A 359 -32.78 -21.16 -11.74
CA ALA A 359 -34.23 -20.99 -11.60
C ALA A 359 -34.82 -21.75 -10.39
N GLY A 360 -34.13 -22.78 -9.89
CA GLY A 360 -34.56 -23.56 -8.73
C GLY A 360 -34.07 -22.97 -7.41
N THR A 361 -32.81 -22.55 -7.35
CA THR A 361 -32.20 -22.06 -6.10
C THR A 361 -32.22 -20.53 -5.95
N GLY A 362 -32.31 -19.79 -7.05
CA GLY A 362 -32.13 -18.34 -7.06
C GLY A 362 -30.68 -17.89 -6.81
N LEU A 363 -29.71 -18.80 -6.94
CA LEU A 363 -28.30 -18.54 -6.62
C LEU A 363 -27.42 -18.57 -7.87
N LEU A 364 -26.29 -17.90 -7.78
CA LEU A 364 -25.20 -17.93 -8.75
C LEU A 364 -24.12 -18.87 -8.25
N THR A 365 -23.61 -19.71 -9.14
CA THR A 365 -22.52 -20.63 -8.82
C THR A 365 -21.19 -20.08 -9.31
N GLU A 366 -20.20 -20.06 -8.43
CA GLU A 366 -18.79 -19.82 -8.72
C GLU A 366 -18.01 -21.11 -8.46
N ASN A 367 -17.36 -21.63 -9.50
CA ASN A 367 -16.31 -22.64 -9.33
C ASN A 367 -14.99 -21.90 -9.14
N ASN A 368 -14.37 -22.10 -7.98
CA ASN A 368 -13.14 -21.43 -7.61
C ASN A 368 -12.09 -22.45 -7.16
N THR A 369 -10.83 -22.09 -7.35
CA THR A 369 -9.71 -22.87 -6.83
C THR A 369 -8.93 -21.99 -5.87
N PHE A 370 -8.69 -22.48 -4.66
CA PHE A 370 -7.79 -21.85 -3.70
C PHE A 370 -6.43 -22.56 -3.78
N THR A 371 -5.38 -21.82 -4.13
CA THR A 371 -4.02 -22.34 -4.25
C THR A 371 -3.22 -21.97 -3.00
N VAL A 372 -2.44 -22.92 -2.50
CA VAL A 372 -1.46 -22.73 -1.43
C VAL A 372 -0.10 -23.20 -1.94
N LEU A 373 0.89 -22.31 -1.93
CA LEU A 373 2.29 -22.63 -2.11
C LEU A 373 2.93 -22.69 -0.72
N LEU A 374 3.38 -23.87 -0.30
CA LEU A 374 4.23 -24.00 0.89
C LEU A 374 5.68 -24.01 0.44
N ALA A 375 6.46 -23.07 0.95
CA ALA A 375 7.86 -22.87 0.62
C ALA A 375 8.72 -23.03 1.86
N ASN A 376 9.67 -23.97 1.80
CA ASN A 376 10.59 -24.29 2.89
C ASN A 376 12.04 -24.04 2.44
N ARG A 377 12.95 -23.98 3.42
CA ARG A 377 14.39 -24.04 3.13
C ARG A 377 14.76 -25.48 2.68
N PRO A 378 15.68 -25.63 1.72
CA PRO A 378 16.12 -26.93 1.20
C PRO A 378 16.91 -27.77 2.21
#